data_AF-A0A931UGB4-F1
#
_entry.id   AF-A0A931UGB4-F1
#
_cell.length_a   1.000
_cell.length_b   1.000
_cell.length_c   1.000
_cell.angle_alpha   90.00
_cell.angle_beta   90.00
_cell.angle_gamma   90.00
#
_symmetry.space_group_name_H-M   'P 1'
#
loop_
_entity.id
_entity.type
_entity.pdbx_description
1 polymer ?
#
loop_
_entity_poly.entity_id
_entity_poly.type
_entity_poly.pdbx_seq_one_letter_code
_entity_poly.pdbx_strand_id
1 'polypeptide(L)'
;MIYKRTVLTKILSNGMKADFAVVREAGAFKAALFVSGRYVPGPALPELLDPPAADVTHWMGNRPGVGLTSEEAERIIREVEIENSVIEHRKKAAG
;
A
#
# COMPACT_ATOMS: atom_id res chain seq x y z
N MET A 1 4.43 -7.40 11.77
CA MET A 1 3.99 -7.31 10.37
C MET A 1 4.33 -8.61 9.64
N ILE A 2 3.37 -9.21 8.93
CA ILE A 2 3.58 -10.42 8.11
C ILE A 2 3.39 -10.05 6.64
N TYR A 3 4.42 -10.27 5.83
CA TYR A 3 4.35 -10.03 4.39
C TYR A 3 3.46 -11.06 3.68
N LYS A 4 2.59 -10.62 2.78
CA LYS A 4 1.74 -11.51 1.97
C LYS A 4 2.16 -11.52 0.49
N ARG A 5 2.07 -10.39 -0.20
CA ARG A 5 2.47 -10.26 -1.62
C ARG A 5 2.76 -8.81 -2.00
N THR A 6 3.59 -8.61 -3.01
CA THR A 6 3.74 -7.32 -3.71
C THR A 6 2.56 -7.13 -4.65
N VAL A 7 1.99 -5.92 -4.63
CA VAL A 7 0.91 -5.46 -5.52
C VAL A 7 1.47 -4.71 -6.71
N LEU A 8 2.44 -3.83 -6.45
CA LEU A 8 3.02 -2.92 -7.41
C LEU A 8 4.52 -2.75 -7.11
N THR A 9 5.32 -2.69 -8.17
CA THR A 9 6.74 -2.34 -8.08
C THR A 9 7.00 -1.15 -9.00
N LYS A 10 7.67 -0.11 -8.49
CA LYS A 10 8.08 1.08 -9.25
C LYS A 10 9.60 1.25 -9.18
N ILE A 11 10.17 1.80 -10.24
CA ILE A 11 11.54 2.34 -10.21
C ILE A 11 11.41 3.85 -10.00
N LEU A 12 11.99 4.34 -8.91
CA LEU A 12 11.99 5.76 -8.58
C LEU A 12 12.99 6.52 -9.46
N SER A 13 12.86 7.84 -9.53
CA SER A 13 13.77 8.70 -10.29
C SER A 13 15.25 8.59 -9.87
N ASN A 14 15.50 8.18 -8.63
CA ASN A 14 16.84 7.90 -8.11
C ASN A 14 17.33 6.45 -8.35
N GLY A 15 16.62 5.67 -9.17
CA GLY A 15 16.96 4.29 -9.50
C GLY A 15 16.61 3.25 -8.41
N MET A 16 16.09 3.69 -7.26
CA MET A 16 15.68 2.75 -6.22
C MET A 16 14.37 2.05 -6.58
N LYS A 17 14.26 0.80 -6.15
CA LYS A 17 13.05 -0.01 -6.33
C LYS A 17 12.08 0.23 -5.16
N ALA A 18 10.86 0.66 -5.44
CA ALA A 18 9.77 0.81 -4.48
C ALA A 18 8.75 -0.32 -4.68
N ASP A 19 8.65 -1.23 -3.72
CA ASP A 19 7.64 -2.28 -3.68
C ASP A 19 6.51 -1.89 -2.74
N PHE A 20 5.28 -1.96 -3.24
CA PHE A 20 4.06 -1.79 -2.47
C PHE A 20 3.47 -3.17 -2.23
N ALA A 21 3.31 -3.55 -0.97
CA ALA A 21 2.91 -4.90 -0.59
C ALA A 21 1.68 -4.90 0.32
N VAL A 22 0.86 -5.93 0.19
CA VAL A 22 -0.13 -6.26 1.21
C VAL A 22 0.58 -6.98 2.34
N VAL A 23 0.37 -6.49 3.55
CA VAL A 23 0.90 -7.08 4.78
C VAL A 23 -0.21 -7.23 5.80
N ARG A 24 -0.09 -8.24 6.68
CA ARG A 24 -0.98 -8.41 7.82
C ARG A 24 -0.35 -7.83 9.08
N GLU A 25 -1.08 -7.00 9.80
CA GLU A 25 -0.68 -6.45 11.10
C GLU A 25 -1.91 -6.26 12.01
N ALA A 26 -1.76 -6.57 13.30
CA ALA A 26 -2.83 -6.44 14.29
C ALA A 26 -4.16 -7.09 13.87
N GLY A 27 -4.10 -8.18 13.08
CA GLY A 27 -5.28 -8.92 12.62
C GLY A 27 -5.93 -8.41 11.33
N ALA A 28 -5.53 -7.23 10.82
CA ALA A 28 -6.02 -6.65 9.57
C ALA A 28 -4.93 -6.65 8.48
N PHE A 29 -5.36 -6.52 7.22
CA PHE A 29 -4.48 -6.25 6.10
C PHE A 29 -4.33 -4.76 5.86
N LYS A 30 -3.12 -4.36 5.49
CA LYS A 30 -2.76 -2.99 5.13
C LYS A 30 -1.73 -2.99 4.00
N ALA A 31 -1.59 -1.87 3.32
CA ALA A 31 -0.50 -1.61 2.41
C ALA A 31 0.77 -1.25 3.19
N ALA A 32 1.92 -1.65 2.66
CA ALA A 32 3.24 -1.31 3.17
C ALA A 32 4.17 -0.96 2.00
N LEU A 33 5.02 0.04 2.22
CA LEU A 33 6.03 0.45 1.26
C LEU A 33 7.39 -0.14 1.66
N PHE A 34 8.11 -0.69 0.70
CA PHE A 34 9.50 -1.10 0.83
C PHE A 34 10.34 -0.40 -0.23
N VAL A 35 11.36 0.34 0.17
CA VAL A 35 12.31 0.99 -0.76
C VAL A 35 13.65 0.29 -0.63
N SER A 36 14.14 -0.26 -1.75
CA SER A 36 15.37 -1.07 -1.80
C SER A 36 15.38 -2.18 -0.75
N GLY A 37 14.23 -2.85 -0.58
CA GLY A 37 14.02 -3.94 0.37
C GLY A 37 13.82 -3.52 1.83
N ARG A 38 13.88 -2.22 2.16
CA ARG A 38 13.67 -1.71 3.52
C ARG A 38 12.27 -1.18 3.69
N TYR A 39 11.59 -1.60 4.76
CA TYR A 39 10.27 -1.07 5.12
C TYR A 39 10.35 0.43 5.39
N VAL A 40 9.42 1.18 4.82
CA VAL A 40 9.21 2.59 5.05
C VAL A 40 7.90 2.76 5.83
N PRO A 41 7.92 3.30 7.05
CA PRO A 41 6.70 3.61 7.79
C PRO A 41 5.79 4.54 6.99
N GLY A 42 4.48 4.46 7.22
CA GLY A 42 3.51 5.27 6.49
C GLY A 42 2.07 4.83 6.75
N PRO A 43 1.12 5.41 6.01
CA PRO A 43 -0.30 5.10 6.15
C PRO A 43 -0.61 3.66 5.74
N ALA A 44 -1.73 3.14 6.23
CA ALA A 44 -2.19 1.77 5.94
C ALA A 44 -2.74 1.61 4.52
N LEU A 45 -3.04 2.70 3.83
CA LEU A 45 -3.47 2.78 2.43
C LEU A 45 -2.80 4.01 1.80
N PRO A 46 -2.73 4.10 0.46
CA PRO A 46 -2.40 5.34 -0.24
C PRO A 46 -3.25 6.50 0.27
N GLU A 47 -2.60 7.62 0.61
CA GLU A 47 -3.28 8.86 0.99
C GLU A 47 -3.27 9.86 -0.17
N LEU A 48 -4.29 10.72 -0.23
CA LEU A 48 -4.35 11.79 -1.22
C LEU A 48 -3.17 12.76 -1.03
N LEU A 49 -2.59 13.18 -2.15
CA LEU A 49 -1.65 14.27 -2.23
C LEU A 49 -2.44 15.56 -2.49
N ASP A 50 -2.31 16.54 -1.59
CA ASP A 50 -3.03 17.80 -1.67
C ASP A 50 -2.05 18.99 -1.59
N PRO A 51 -1.91 19.81 -2.66
CA PRO A 51 -2.50 19.61 -3.98
C PRO A 51 -1.84 18.46 -4.75
N PRO A 52 -2.54 17.83 -5.72
CA PRO A 52 -1.91 16.86 -6.62
C PRO A 52 -0.79 17.50 -7.44
N ALA A 53 0.22 16.71 -7.80
CA ALA A 53 1.39 17.19 -8.54
C ALA A 53 1.58 16.39 -9.84
N ALA A 54 1.33 17.03 -10.98
CA ALA A 54 1.32 16.38 -12.29
C ALA A 54 0.38 15.16 -12.33
N ASP A 55 0.90 13.95 -12.54
CA ASP A 55 0.18 12.68 -12.55
C ASP A 55 0.11 12.02 -11.15
N VAL A 56 0.82 12.57 -10.17
CA VAL A 56 0.85 12.07 -8.80
C VAL A 56 -0.32 12.66 -8.00
N THR A 57 -1.26 11.80 -7.65
CA THR A 57 -2.48 12.17 -6.90
C THR A 57 -2.51 11.58 -5.50
N HIS A 58 -1.70 10.55 -5.24
CA HIS A 58 -1.60 9.87 -3.96
C HIS A 58 -0.14 9.68 -3.55
N TRP A 59 0.08 9.30 -2.29
CA TRP A 59 1.39 8.99 -1.77
C TRP A 59 1.34 7.89 -0.71
N MET A 60 2.47 7.24 -0.48
CA MET A 60 2.70 6.31 0.64
C MET A 60 4.13 6.44 1.19
N GLY A 61 4.34 6.06 2.44
CA GLY A 61 5.63 6.12 3.12
C GLY A 61 5.68 7.25 4.15
N ASN A 62 6.89 7.73 4.48
CA ASN A 62 7.08 8.89 5.35
C ASN A 62 7.18 10.15 4.50
N ARG A 63 6.46 11.22 4.85
CA ARG A 63 6.29 12.44 4.03
C ARG A 63 7.61 13.21 3.79
N PRO A 64 7.91 13.64 2.55
CA PRO A 64 7.27 13.24 1.30
C PRO A 64 7.66 11.79 0.95
N GLY A 65 6.64 10.94 0.80
CA GLY A 65 6.83 9.52 0.51
C GLY A 65 7.01 9.24 -0.98
N VAL A 66 6.65 8.04 -1.42
CA VAL A 66 6.61 7.68 -2.84
C VAL A 66 5.26 8.08 -3.43
N GLY A 67 5.29 8.82 -4.53
CA GLY A 67 4.12 9.25 -5.29
C GLY A 67 3.49 8.12 -6.11
N LEU A 68 2.16 8.14 -6.15
CA LEU A 68 1.30 7.21 -6.86
C LEU A 68 0.34 7.97 -7.77
N THR A 69 0.08 7.41 -8.95
CA THR A 69 -1.06 7.82 -9.77
C THR A 69 -2.36 7.31 -9.14
N SER A 70 -3.51 7.81 -9.60
CA SER A 70 -4.81 7.34 -9.11
C SER A 70 -5.01 5.85 -9.37
N GLU A 71 -4.63 5.36 -10.56
CA GLU A 71 -4.76 3.94 -10.92
C GLU A 71 -3.91 3.03 -10.01
N GLU A 72 -2.68 3.45 -9.73
CA GLU A 72 -1.79 2.71 -8.84
C GLU A 72 -2.33 2.67 -7.41
N ALA A 73 -2.85 3.80 -6.91
CA ALA A 73 -3.46 3.89 -5.60
C ALA A 73 -4.70 3.00 -5.49
N GLU A 74 -5.63 3.08 -6.46
CA GLU A 74 -6.83 2.25 -6.52
C GLU A 74 -6.51 0.76 -6.55
N ARG A 75 -5.47 0.36 -7.29
CA ARG A 75 -5.00 -1.03 -7.32
C ARG A 75 -4.55 -1.50 -5.94
N ILE A 76 -3.76 -0.69 -5.22
CA ILE A 76 -3.30 -1.03 -3.87
C ILE A 76 -4.49 -1.13 -2.90
N ILE A 77 -5.41 -0.17 -2.95
CA ILE A 77 -6.60 -0.13 -2.09
C ILE A 77 -7.45 -1.38 -2.30
N ARG A 78 -7.79 -1.69 -3.56
CA ARG A 78 -8.60 -2.86 -3.92
C ARG A 78 -8.03 -4.16 -3.38
N GLU A 79 -6.71 -4.35 -3.51
CA GLU A 79 -6.03 -5.56 -3.03
C GLU A 79 -6.10 -5.69 -1.51
N VAL A 80 -5.94 -4.59 -0.77
CA VAL A 80 -6.08 -4.59 0.70
C VAL A 80 -7.52 -4.87 1.11
N GLU A 81 -8.50 -4.26 0.44
CA GLU A 81 -9.93 -4.45 0.71
C GLU A 81 -10.40 -5.88 0.48
N ILE A 82 -9.98 -6.51 -0.63
CA ILE A 82 -10.28 -7.93 -0.92
C ILE A 82 -9.81 -8.80 0.23
N GLU A 83 -8.59 -8.58 0.72
CA GLU A 83 -7.99 -9.40 1.77
C GLU A 83 -8.66 -9.20 3.13
N ASN A 84 -9.05 -7.97 3.44
CA ASN A 84 -9.84 -7.68 4.63
C ASN A 84 -11.25 -8.28 4.56
N SER A 85 -11.90 -8.22 3.40
CA SER A 85 -13.22 -8.84 3.17
C SER A 85 -13.20 -10.35 3.44
N VAL A 86 -12.16 -11.05 3.00
CA VAL A 86 -11.98 -12.50 3.26
C VAL A 86 -11.89 -12.80 4.76
N ILE A 87 -11.18 -11.99 5.54
CA ILE A 87 -11.09 -12.18 7.00
C ILE A 87 -12.45 -11.95 7.66
N GLU A 88 -13.15 -10.89 7.29
CA GLU A 88 -14.45 -10.56 7.87
C GLU A 88 -15.51 -11.63 7.57
N HIS A 89 -15.51 -12.18 6.36
CA HIS A 89 -16.38 -13.30 6.03
C HIS A 89 -16.09 -14.55 6.87
N ARG A 90 -14.81 -14.88 7.11
CA ARG A 90 -14.42 -16.02 7.94
C ARG A 90 -14.82 -15.84 9.40
N LYS A 91 -14.71 -14.62 9.94
CA LYS A 91 -15.18 -14.31 11.31
C LYS A 91 -16.68 -14.54 11.44
N LYS A 92 -17.47 -14.07 10.47
CA LYS A 92 -18.93 -14.25 10.46
C LYS A 92 -19.38 -15.71 10.31
N ALA A 93 -18.59 -16.55 9.63
CA ALA A 93 -18.89 -17.97 9.47
C ALA A 93 -18.51 -18.84 10.68
N ALA A 94 -17.72 -18.29 11.62
CA ALA A 94 -17.19 -19.01 12.78
C ALA A 94 -17.86 -18.61 14.11
N GLY A 95 -18.80 -17.66 14.09
CA GLY A 95 -19.62 -17.25 15.23
C GLY A 95 -21.08 -17.52 14.96
#